data_AF-A0A5P8WAJ6-F1
#
_entry.id   AF-A0A5P8WAJ6-F1
#
_cell.length_a   1.000
_cell.length_b   1.000
_cell.length_c   1.000
_cell.angle_alpha   90.00
_cell.angle_beta   90.00
_cell.angle_gamma   90.00
#
_symmetry.space_group_name_H-M   'P 1'
#
loop_
_entity.id
_entity.type
_entity.pdbx_description
1 polymer ?
#
loop_
_entity_poly.entity_id
_entity_poly.type
_entity_poly.pdbx_seq_one_letter_code
_entity_poly.pdbx_strand_id
1 'polypeptide(L)'
;MATQTILNSPISSTDGSFIIDHSAFKTPAFDYSNLNISIKETFAAIDRFEWQAVDEILQMREQQLYLQAGYKNFEEYCQRELYAWGGYRRINQLLGAKKVIDAVGELGEHIKNERQARPLLRLVKEPEKLKQAVAIALKDNPSPGESDFAAAAQKVVPQLPRKKQSIQEPMVPKTQEPVVPQKAIVTVSQQSHPRYGDSGVIEADAPNHWQQIVTFADGERLLINNADLDAASVPFSRGRNYPPEYTEAIAALKEQHKLELERLSQELRIGLQTEATANAEEQVIEQIQSLQNLYKQQKEQNIQLQQRLSEMESLRQLEIENQQLRQRIQDLENAVQERPQQQWGNTMTQQATKALNKQVKQALEKTIDLRSLAAEPPKENAQECLRLMGMALKNLASVMNNTQALEAAAIILGTEPTPCAIAYRAEQLEMLPQAVTDIRRVLAQPGCTWQDYWAVAQEYEVIKADYWAELTTEETELIAALEIASQPPVIQVGSIVAYADPYYTLYNARGEVVEELGEDEVLVAWDHWKNEGRKIRYFRNELRFWQGENK
;
A
#
# COMPACT_ATOMS: atom_id res chain seq x y z
N MET A 1 -9.22 54.53 -30.95
CA MET A 1 -9.78 55.77 -30.36
C MET A 1 -9.88 55.55 -28.86
N ALA A 2 -9.18 56.19 -27.93
CA ALA A 2 -8.22 57.30 -27.88
C ALA A 2 -7.32 57.00 -26.64
N THR A 3 -6.02 56.75 -26.81
CA THR A 3 -4.86 57.66 -26.54
C THR A 3 -4.78 58.26 -25.13
N GLN A 4 -3.80 57.78 -24.33
CA GLN A 4 -2.60 58.49 -23.80
C GLN A 4 -2.91 59.44 -22.59
N THR A 5 -2.07 59.61 -21.56
CA THR A 5 -0.63 59.90 -21.57
C THR A 5 -0.01 59.74 -20.16
N ILE A 6 1.29 59.41 -20.15
CA ILE A 6 2.26 59.33 -19.05
C ILE A 6 2.73 60.73 -18.59
N LEU A 7 3.33 60.85 -17.39
CA LEU A 7 4.50 61.67 -16.94
C LEU A 7 4.27 62.16 -15.50
N ASN A 8 5.23 62.34 -14.60
CA ASN A 8 6.66 62.03 -14.47
C ASN A 8 6.99 62.34 -13.00
N SER A 9 7.90 61.58 -12.39
CA SER A 9 8.59 62.00 -11.16
C SER A 9 9.58 63.12 -11.46
N PRO A 10 10.02 63.88 -10.45
CA PRO A 10 11.45 63.97 -10.23
C PRO A 10 11.90 63.90 -8.77
N ILE A 11 13.20 63.59 -8.68
CA ILE A 11 14.12 63.33 -7.57
C ILE A 11 14.59 64.63 -6.89
N SER A 12 15.09 64.52 -5.64
CA SER A 12 16.32 65.16 -5.07
C SER A 12 16.09 65.50 -3.58
N SER A 13 16.51 64.66 -2.63
CA SER A 13 17.84 64.58 -2.00
C SER A 13 18.29 65.83 -1.21
N THR A 14 18.58 65.62 0.08
CA THR A 14 19.71 66.25 0.76
C THR A 14 20.22 65.30 1.84
N ASP A 15 21.51 65.03 1.72
CA ASP A 15 22.34 64.12 2.49
C ASP A 15 22.64 64.61 3.91
N GLY A 16 23.10 63.67 4.75
CA GLY A 16 24.33 63.89 5.49
C GLY A 16 24.26 63.71 7.01
N SER A 17 24.40 62.49 7.51
CA SER A 17 25.64 62.10 8.21
C SER A 17 25.64 60.63 8.64
N PHE A 18 26.76 60.00 8.32
CA PHE A 18 27.17 58.64 8.61
C PHE A 18 27.29 58.35 10.11
N ILE A 19 26.76 57.22 10.57
CA ILE A 19 27.45 56.32 11.51
C ILE A 19 27.22 54.88 11.02
N ILE A 20 28.31 54.18 10.68
CA ILE A 20 28.34 52.76 10.31
C ILE A 20 28.53 51.91 11.58
N ASP A 21 27.68 50.87 11.68
CA ASP A 21 27.77 49.58 12.38
C ASP A 21 28.52 49.41 13.72
N HIS A 22 27.81 48.85 14.71
CA HIS A 22 27.89 47.41 14.97
C HIS A 22 26.80 46.93 15.95
N SER A 23 25.90 46.09 15.43
CA SER A 23 25.31 44.90 16.06
C SER A 23 25.08 44.86 17.59
N ALA A 24 23.81 44.91 17.97
CA ALA A 24 23.28 44.08 19.07
C ALA A 24 21.97 43.43 18.59
N PHE A 25 22.08 42.19 18.11
CA PHE A 25 20.98 41.30 17.78
C PHE A 25 19.97 41.25 18.94
N LYS A 26 18.82 41.90 18.79
CA LYS A 26 17.62 41.54 19.56
C LYS A 26 17.14 40.21 19.01
N THR A 27 17.29 39.16 19.81
CA THR A 27 16.64 37.86 19.58
C THR A 27 15.18 38.06 19.19
N PRO A 28 14.70 37.47 18.07
CA PRO A 28 13.29 37.55 17.71
C PRO A 28 12.48 36.90 18.83
N ALA A 29 11.45 37.60 19.32
CA ALA A 29 10.51 37.01 20.27
C ALA A 29 9.85 35.81 19.58
N PHE A 30 10.12 34.60 20.06
CA PHE A 30 9.47 33.38 19.58
C PHE A 30 7.96 33.49 19.87
N ASP A 31 7.15 33.39 18.81
CA ASP A 31 5.70 33.46 18.92
C ASP A 31 5.15 32.08 19.27
N TYR A 32 4.50 31.98 20.44
CA TYR A 32 3.83 30.76 20.90
C TYR A 32 2.89 30.18 19.84
N SER A 33 2.16 31.03 19.11
CA SER A 33 1.17 30.58 18.15
C SER A 33 1.82 29.81 17.00
N ASN A 34 2.92 30.32 16.45
CA ASN A 34 3.69 29.66 15.39
C ASN A 34 4.27 28.32 15.86
N LEU A 35 4.81 28.26 17.07
CA LEU A 35 5.41 27.03 17.59
C LEU A 35 4.33 25.97 17.92
N ASN A 36 3.18 26.39 18.46
CA ASN A 36 2.06 25.48 18.70
C ASN A 36 1.43 24.96 17.40
N ILE A 37 1.37 25.80 16.35
CA ILE A 37 0.93 25.38 15.01
C ILE A 37 1.90 24.34 14.45
N SER A 38 3.21 24.60 14.50
CA SER A 38 4.24 23.64 14.06
C SER A 38 4.12 22.28 14.75
N ILE A 39 3.93 22.28 16.08
CA ILE A 39 3.74 21.03 16.86
C ILE A 39 2.49 20.27 16.37
N LYS A 40 1.40 20.97 16.10
CA LYS A 40 0.15 20.34 15.66
C LYS A 40 0.23 19.83 14.22
N GLU A 41 0.88 20.59 13.33
CA GLU A 41 1.10 20.21 11.94
C GLU A 41 2.02 18.98 11.84
N THR A 42 3.10 18.95 12.63
CA THR A 42 4.01 17.79 12.69
C THR A 42 3.32 16.55 13.23
N PHE A 43 2.42 16.68 14.19
CA PHE A 43 1.60 15.55 14.65
C PHE A 43 0.51 15.12 13.65
N ALA A 44 0.02 16.03 12.80
CA ALA A 44 -1.04 15.74 11.83
C ALA A 44 -0.53 15.05 10.55
N ALA A 45 0.76 15.19 10.20
CA ALA A 45 1.36 14.64 8.98
C ALA A 45 1.71 13.13 9.06
N ILE A 46 0.83 12.32 9.69
CA ILE A 46 1.06 10.92 10.10
C ILE A 46 1.77 10.09 9.02
N ASP A 47 3.04 9.75 9.28
CA ASP A 47 3.67 8.43 9.05
C ASP A 47 5.20 8.44 9.23
N ARG A 48 5.85 9.61 9.39
CA ARG A 48 7.33 9.61 9.49
C ARG A 48 8.05 10.23 10.66
N PHE A 49 7.53 11.12 11.49
CA PHE A 49 8.37 11.63 12.60
C PHE A 49 7.60 12.10 13.84
N GLU A 50 7.34 11.17 14.77
CA GLU A 50 7.05 11.51 16.17
C GLU A 50 8.21 12.32 16.81
N TRP A 51 9.41 12.29 16.23
CA TRP A 51 10.62 12.91 16.78
C TRP A 51 10.79 14.40 16.47
N GLN A 52 10.34 14.88 15.30
CA GLN A 52 10.47 16.30 14.96
C GLN A 52 9.61 17.18 15.88
N ALA A 53 8.39 16.72 16.17
CA ALA A 53 7.51 17.37 17.14
C ALA A 53 8.12 17.37 18.56
N VAL A 54 8.90 16.35 18.92
CA VAL A 54 9.51 16.25 20.27
C VAL A 54 10.50 17.38 20.54
N ASP A 55 11.24 17.83 19.55
CA ASP A 55 12.18 18.95 19.68
C ASP A 55 11.45 20.27 19.94
N GLU A 56 10.38 20.50 19.19
CA GLU A 56 9.51 21.67 19.35
C GLU A 56 8.75 21.63 20.69
N ILE A 57 8.29 20.45 21.13
CA ILE A 57 7.66 20.25 22.43
C ILE A 57 8.66 20.48 23.58
N LEU A 58 9.91 20.03 23.43
CA LEU A 58 10.97 20.35 24.38
C LEU A 58 11.20 21.84 24.42
N GLN A 59 11.25 22.52 23.27
CA GLN A 59 11.38 23.97 23.20
C GLN A 59 10.20 24.67 23.89
N MET A 60 8.96 24.23 23.64
CA MET A 60 7.74 24.72 24.33
C MET A 60 7.85 24.58 25.85
N ARG A 61 8.41 23.46 26.33
CA ARG A 61 8.57 23.17 27.76
C ARG A 61 9.71 23.96 28.40
N GLU A 62 10.89 23.98 27.79
CA GLU A 62 12.11 24.57 28.31
C GLU A 62 12.06 26.10 28.29
N GLN A 63 11.51 26.68 27.21
CA GLN A 63 11.31 28.13 27.08
C GLN A 63 10.04 28.61 27.78
N GLN A 64 9.28 27.70 28.42
CA GLN A 64 8.04 27.99 29.15
C GLN A 64 7.01 28.79 28.35
N LEU A 65 6.96 28.60 27.03
CA LEU A 65 6.10 29.39 26.13
C LEU A 65 4.61 29.16 26.39
N TYR A 66 4.24 28.02 26.98
CA TYR A 66 2.88 27.75 27.45
C TYR A 66 2.38 28.76 28.51
N LEU A 67 3.28 29.39 29.27
CA LEU A 67 2.91 30.45 30.22
C LEU A 67 2.46 31.73 29.48
N GLN A 68 3.08 32.03 28.33
CA GLN A 68 2.73 33.19 27.51
C GLN A 68 1.33 33.06 26.90
N ALA A 69 0.88 31.82 26.69
CA ALA A 69 -0.46 31.50 26.23
C ALA A 69 -1.51 31.37 27.34
N GLY A 70 -1.11 31.56 28.61
CA GLY A 70 -2.02 31.56 29.76
C GLY A 70 -2.31 30.19 30.40
N TYR A 71 -1.57 29.13 30.07
CA TYR A 71 -1.66 27.85 30.78
C TYR A 71 -0.83 27.88 32.07
N LYS A 72 -1.32 27.25 33.14
CA LYS A 72 -0.63 27.31 34.46
C LYS A 72 0.62 26.43 34.51
N ASN A 73 0.61 25.32 33.79
CA ASN A 73 1.74 24.40 33.69
C ASN A 73 1.72 23.67 32.34
N PHE A 74 2.85 23.05 32.01
CA PHE A 74 3.02 22.31 30.77
C PHE A 74 2.04 21.14 30.63
N GLU A 75 1.65 20.52 31.75
CA GLU A 75 0.66 19.43 31.77
C GLU A 75 -0.72 19.91 31.30
N GLU A 76 -1.18 21.07 31.77
CA GLU A 76 -2.45 21.69 31.36
C GLU A 76 -2.43 22.06 29.86
N TYR A 77 -1.30 22.58 29.37
CA TYR A 77 -1.10 22.83 27.94
C TYR A 77 -1.22 21.52 27.14
N CYS A 78 -0.47 20.48 27.49
CA CYS A 78 -0.52 19.19 26.81
C CYS A 78 -1.91 18.56 26.84
N GLN A 79 -2.63 18.70 27.96
CA GLN A 79 -3.95 18.10 28.13
C GLN A 79 -5.07 18.86 27.40
N ARG A 80 -4.86 20.14 27.06
CA ARG A 80 -5.82 20.95 26.30
C ARG A 80 -5.49 21.02 24.82
N GLU A 81 -4.26 21.41 24.50
CA GLU A 81 -3.84 21.65 23.12
C GLU A 81 -3.47 20.37 22.39
N LEU A 82 -2.96 19.37 23.12
CA LEU A 82 -2.43 18.14 22.54
C LEU A 82 -3.22 16.88 22.93
N TYR A 83 -4.47 17.06 23.39
CA TYR A 83 -5.36 15.97 23.80
C TYR A 83 -5.60 14.95 22.67
N ALA A 84 -5.79 15.44 21.44
CA ALA A 84 -6.02 14.60 20.25
C ALA A 84 -4.87 13.62 19.99
N TRP A 85 -3.65 13.92 20.45
CA TRP A 85 -2.45 13.09 20.28
C TRP A 85 -2.05 12.36 21.57
N GLY A 86 -2.99 12.12 22.49
CA GLY A 86 -2.79 11.34 23.71
C GLY A 86 -2.39 12.16 24.94
N GLY A 87 -2.42 13.48 24.83
CA GLY A 87 -2.24 14.42 25.94
C GLY A 87 -0.90 14.28 26.66
N TYR A 88 -0.86 14.73 27.91
CA TYR A 88 0.39 14.79 28.68
C TYR A 88 1.08 13.44 28.83
N ARG A 89 0.31 12.34 28.96
CA ARG A 89 0.86 10.99 29.13
C ARG A 89 1.69 10.55 27.91
N ARG A 90 1.15 10.71 26.70
CA ARG A 90 1.85 10.31 25.46
C ARG A 90 3.07 11.20 25.23
N ILE A 91 2.93 12.50 25.43
CA ILE A 91 4.04 13.46 25.27
C ILE A 91 5.18 13.14 26.24
N ASN A 92 4.88 12.84 27.49
CA ASN A 92 5.92 12.49 28.47
C ASN A 92 6.63 11.17 28.11
N GLN A 93 5.97 10.24 27.44
CA GLN A 93 6.61 9.03 26.89
C GLN A 93 7.58 9.38 25.76
N LEU A 94 7.17 10.23 24.82
CA LEU A 94 8.02 10.69 23.71
C LEU A 94 9.25 11.47 24.22
N LEU A 95 9.03 12.40 25.16
CA LEU A 95 10.12 13.11 25.84
C LEU A 95 11.06 12.15 26.58
N GLY A 96 10.52 11.10 27.19
CA GLY A 96 11.33 10.05 27.81
C GLY A 96 12.16 9.31 26.77
N ALA A 97 11.54 8.91 25.66
CA ALA A 97 12.20 8.16 24.61
C ALA A 97 13.37 8.96 23.99
N LYS A 98 13.21 10.28 23.82
CA LYS A 98 14.32 11.14 23.37
C LYS A 98 15.48 11.16 24.35
N LYS A 99 15.21 11.22 25.66
CA LYS A 99 16.27 11.13 26.68
C LYS A 99 17.06 9.82 26.61
N VAL A 100 16.43 8.73 26.17
CA VAL A 100 17.15 7.47 25.92
C VAL A 100 18.11 7.66 24.74
N ILE A 101 17.61 8.13 23.61
CA ILE A 101 18.41 8.33 22.40
C ILE A 101 19.59 9.27 22.66
N ASP A 102 19.35 10.43 23.28
CA ASP A 102 20.38 11.40 23.62
C ASP A 102 21.45 10.81 24.56
N ALA A 103 21.05 9.92 25.49
CA ALA A 103 21.98 9.24 26.39
C ALA A 103 22.75 8.09 25.72
N VAL A 104 22.19 7.47 24.67
CA VAL A 104 22.83 6.40 23.89
C VAL A 104 23.89 6.98 22.95
N GLY A 105 23.64 8.15 22.34
CA GLY A 105 24.52 8.76 21.34
C GLY A 105 24.39 8.07 19.97
N GLU A 106 25.50 7.73 19.33
CA GLU A 106 25.56 7.16 17.96
C GLU A 106 24.73 5.89 17.78
N LEU A 107 24.60 5.04 18.82
CA LEU A 107 23.79 3.83 18.75
C LEU A 107 22.27 4.12 18.86
N GLY A 108 21.88 5.38 19.04
CA GLY A 108 20.50 5.84 19.16
C GLY A 108 19.71 5.76 17.85
N GLU A 109 20.38 5.78 16.70
CA GLU A 109 19.76 5.65 15.37
C GLU A 109 19.01 4.32 15.18
N HIS A 110 19.36 3.31 15.98
CA HIS A 110 18.72 2.00 15.93
C HIS A 110 17.41 1.93 16.73
N ILE A 111 17.07 2.96 17.50
CA ILE A 111 15.81 3.06 18.25
C ILE A 111 14.84 3.92 17.43
N LYS A 112 13.90 3.26 16.74
CA LYS A 112 13.00 3.92 15.79
C LYS A 112 11.74 4.48 16.46
N ASN A 113 11.22 3.78 17.47
CA ASN A 113 9.92 4.09 18.10
C ASN A 113 10.01 4.21 19.63
N GLU A 114 9.09 4.98 20.24
CA GLU A 114 8.98 5.09 21.71
C GLU A 114 8.89 3.74 22.43
N ARG A 115 8.20 2.77 21.82
CA ARG A 115 8.06 1.41 22.38
C ARG A 115 9.41 0.70 22.54
N GLN A 116 10.35 0.90 21.61
CA GLN A 116 11.70 0.34 21.70
C GLN A 116 12.55 1.04 22.77
N ALA A 117 12.35 2.36 22.96
CA ALA A 117 13.06 3.14 23.97
C ALA A 117 12.55 2.85 25.40
N ARG A 118 11.28 2.46 25.55
CA ARG A 118 10.60 2.34 26.84
C ARG A 118 11.28 1.39 27.84
N PRO A 119 11.75 0.18 27.46
CA PRO A 119 12.50 -0.70 28.37
C PRO A 119 13.85 -0.14 28.82
N LEU A 120 14.43 0.77 28.04
CA LEU A 120 15.75 1.38 28.25
C LEU A 120 15.70 2.65 29.12
N LEU A 121 14.52 3.27 29.30
CA LEU A 121 14.33 4.47 30.13
C LEU A 121 14.95 4.38 31.53
N ARG A 122 14.92 3.19 32.13
CA ARG A 122 15.50 2.95 33.47
C ARG A 122 17.03 3.08 33.50
N LEU A 123 17.68 2.80 32.38
CA LEU A 123 19.13 2.81 32.22
C LEU A 123 19.66 4.19 31.81
N VAL A 124 18.79 5.18 31.58
CA VAL A 124 19.20 6.57 31.24
C VAL A 124 20.09 7.19 32.32
N LYS A 125 19.91 6.79 33.59
CA LYS A 125 20.78 7.23 34.70
C LYS A 125 22.16 6.57 34.70
N GLU A 126 22.35 5.52 33.90
CA GLU A 126 23.57 4.72 33.80
C GLU A 126 23.95 4.55 32.30
N PRO A 127 24.48 5.60 31.64
CA PRO A 127 24.65 5.63 30.19
C PRO A 127 25.53 4.51 29.65
N GLU A 128 26.55 4.08 30.41
CA GLU A 128 27.42 2.96 30.06
C GLU A 128 26.66 1.63 29.95
N LYS A 129 25.75 1.36 30.89
CA LYS A 129 24.94 0.13 30.88
C LYS A 129 23.86 0.17 29.80
N LEU A 130 23.36 1.36 29.50
CA LEU A 130 22.43 1.60 28.42
C LEU A 130 23.09 1.36 27.05
N LYS A 131 24.31 1.85 26.82
CA LYS A 131 25.08 1.55 25.59
C LYS A 131 25.36 0.06 25.45
N GLN A 132 25.71 -0.61 26.55
CA GLN A 132 25.91 -2.06 26.55
C GLN A 132 24.61 -2.83 26.23
N ALA A 133 23.48 -2.42 26.78
CA ALA A 133 22.19 -3.05 26.48
C ALA A 133 21.81 -2.89 25.00
N VAL A 134 22.04 -1.72 24.42
CA VAL A 134 21.80 -1.49 22.98
C VAL A 134 22.75 -2.31 22.11
N ALA A 135 24.04 -2.38 22.47
CA ALA A 135 25.03 -3.19 21.75
C ALA A 135 24.72 -4.69 21.82
N ILE A 136 24.23 -5.20 22.96
CA ILE A 136 23.80 -6.59 23.11
C ILE A 136 22.58 -6.87 22.23
N ALA A 137 21.59 -5.97 22.22
CA ALA A 137 20.40 -6.12 21.37
C ALA A 137 20.77 -6.15 19.88
N LEU A 138 21.68 -5.28 19.44
CA LEU A 138 22.15 -5.21 18.06
C LEU A 138 23.01 -6.41 17.64
N LYS A 139 23.79 -6.96 18.57
CA LYS A 139 24.58 -8.17 18.34
C LYS A 139 23.69 -9.41 18.18
N ASP A 140 22.64 -9.50 18.99
CA ASP A 140 21.69 -10.63 18.96
C ASP A 140 20.70 -10.50 17.77
N ASN A 141 20.35 -9.28 17.35
CA ASN A 141 19.48 -9.01 16.21
C ASN A 141 19.86 -7.67 15.49
N PRO A 142 20.14 -7.67 14.17
CA PRO A 142 20.47 -6.45 13.43
C PRO A 142 19.30 -5.45 13.29
N SER A 143 18.06 -5.87 13.54
CA SER A 143 16.90 -4.97 13.62
C SER A 143 16.10 -5.26 14.91
N PRO A 144 16.59 -4.80 16.07
CA PRO A 144 16.06 -5.19 17.38
C PRO A 144 14.64 -4.66 17.62
N GLY A 145 13.75 -5.56 18.05
CA GLY A 145 12.39 -5.23 18.48
C GLY A 145 12.32 -4.76 19.95
N GLU A 146 11.10 -4.42 20.41
CA GLU A 146 10.84 -4.07 21.82
C GLU A 146 11.28 -5.20 22.78
N SER A 147 11.01 -6.45 22.41
CA SER A 147 11.40 -7.64 23.18
C SER A 147 12.92 -7.78 23.34
N ASP A 148 13.66 -7.43 22.29
CA ASP A 148 15.11 -7.62 22.23
C ASP A 148 15.81 -6.59 23.11
N PHE A 149 15.35 -5.32 23.05
CA PHE A 149 15.80 -4.28 23.96
C PHE A 149 15.39 -4.57 25.42
N ALA A 150 14.21 -5.13 25.67
CA ALA A 150 13.79 -5.52 27.01
C ALA A 150 14.65 -6.66 27.57
N ALA A 151 14.95 -7.68 26.76
CA ALA A 151 15.80 -8.80 27.14
C ALA A 151 17.24 -8.35 27.39
N ALA A 152 17.81 -7.51 26.52
CA ALA A 152 19.14 -6.96 26.69
C ALA A 152 19.23 -6.05 27.93
N ALA A 153 18.23 -5.20 28.18
CA ALA A 153 18.17 -4.39 29.39
C ALA A 153 18.07 -5.27 30.66
N GLN A 154 17.37 -6.41 30.59
CA GLN A 154 17.25 -7.36 31.69
C GLN A 154 18.56 -8.13 31.93
N LYS A 155 19.33 -8.44 30.88
CA LYS A 155 20.67 -9.04 30.99
C LYS A 155 21.64 -8.09 31.70
N VAL A 156 21.59 -6.78 31.39
CA VAL A 156 22.49 -5.78 31.98
C VAL A 156 22.06 -5.37 33.39
N VAL A 157 20.75 -5.24 33.64
CA VAL A 157 20.19 -4.96 34.96
C VAL A 157 18.93 -5.81 35.20
N PRO A 158 19.06 -6.94 35.90
CA PRO A 158 17.93 -7.81 36.24
C PRO A 158 16.91 -7.10 37.15
N GLN A 159 15.63 -7.15 36.77
CA GLN A 159 14.55 -6.73 37.66
C GLN A 159 14.43 -7.67 38.86
N LEU A 160 14.42 -7.09 40.07
CA LEU A 160 13.86 -7.76 41.24
C LEU A 160 12.34 -7.91 41.03
N PRO A 161 11.76 -9.11 41.20
CA PRO A 161 10.36 -9.34 40.92
C PRO A 161 9.49 -8.44 41.80
N ARG A 162 8.60 -7.66 41.18
CA ARG A 162 7.50 -7.00 41.89
C ARG A 162 6.69 -8.09 42.59
N LYS A 163 6.62 -8.06 43.93
CA LYS A 163 5.66 -8.85 44.71
C LYS A 163 4.26 -8.52 44.21
N LYS A 164 3.73 -9.35 43.31
CA LYS A 164 2.29 -9.39 43.03
C LYS A 164 1.63 -9.83 44.34
N GLN A 165 0.79 -8.97 44.91
CA GLN A 165 -0.17 -9.41 45.93
C GLN A 165 -1.01 -10.50 45.27
N SER A 166 -0.83 -11.74 45.73
CA SER A 166 -1.68 -12.85 45.35
C SER A 166 -3.10 -12.53 45.82
N ILE A 167 -3.99 -12.23 44.89
CA ILE A 167 -5.42 -12.37 45.14
C ILE A 167 -5.63 -13.88 45.26
N GLN A 168 -5.76 -14.36 46.50
CA GLN A 168 -6.22 -15.72 46.77
C GLN A 168 -7.68 -15.78 46.33
N GLU A 169 -7.96 -16.48 45.24
CA GLU A 169 -9.29 -17.02 45.01
C GLU A 169 -9.61 -17.98 46.16
N PRO A 170 -10.78 -17.87 46.82
CA PRO A 170 -11.13 -18.78 47.91
C PRO A 170 -11.33 -20.19 47.33
N MET A 171 -10.37 -21.07 47.61
CA MET A 171 -10.53 -22.52 47.43
C MET A 171 -11.76 -22.99 48.21
N VAL A 172 -12.76 -23.47 47.48
CA VAL A 172 -13.87 -24.26 48.04
C VAL A 172 -13.27 -25.54 48.63
N PRO A 173 -13.40 -25.82 49.94
CA PRO A 173 -12.91 -27.07 50.50
C PRO A 173 -13.78 -28.24 50.04
N LYS A 174 -13.12 -29.31 49.58
CA LYS A 174 -13.71 -30.61 49.25
C LYS A 174 -14.60 -31.11 50.39
N THR A 175 -15.85 -31.41 50.06
CA THR A 175 -16.81 -32.11 50.90
C THR A 175 -16.28 -33.51 51.24
N GLN A 176 -16.15 -33.83 52.53
CA GLN A 176 -15.99 -35.20 53.01
C GLN A 176 -17.37 -35.87 53.06
N GLU A 177 -17.40 -37.15 52.67
CA GLU A 177 -18.59 -38.00 52.65
C GLU A 177 -19.24 -38.15 54.04
N PRO A 178 -20.57 -38.34 54.11
CA PRO A 178 -21.29 -38.35 55.38
C PRO A 178 -21.01 -39.63 56.16
N VAL A 179 -20.35 -39.48 57.30
CA VAL A 179 -20.31 -40.50 58.36
C VAL A 179 -21.71 -40.56 58.98
N VAL A 180 -22.30 -41.76 58.97
CA VAL A 180 -23.58 -42.13 59.60
C VAL A 180 -23.69 -41.51 61.01
N PRO A 181 -24.78 -40.80 61.36
CA PRO A 181 -24.93 -40.26 62.70
C PRO A 181 -25.10 -41.42 63.69
N GLN A 182 -24.09 -41.59 64.55
CA GLN A 182 -24.24 -42.35 65.78
C GLN A 182 -25.36 -41.71 66.59
N LYS A 183 -26.35 -42.51 67.01
CA LYS A 183 -27.42 -42.04 67.91
C LYS A 183 -26.78 -41.46 69.17
N ALA A 184 -26.81 -40.14 69.30
CA ALA A 184 -26.19 -39.45 70.43
C ALA A 184 -27.11 -39.60 71.65
N ILE A 185 -26.58 -40.22 72.70
CA ILE A 185 -27.21 -40.28 74.03
C ILE A 185 -26.80 -39.01 74.76
N VAL A 186 -27.77 -38.28 75.31
CA VAL A 186 -27.56 -36.97 75.94
C VAL A 186 -28.29 -36.91 77.29
N THR A 187 -27.69 -36.26 78.28
CA THR A 187 -28.22 -36.11 79.64
C THR A 187 -28.61 -34.67 79.91
N VAL A 188 -29.72 -34.45 80.62
CA VAL A 188 -30.15 -33.09 81.02
C VAL A 188 -29.29 -32.60 82.18
N SER A 189 -28.46 -31.58 81.90
CA SER A 189 -27.44 -31.03 82.80
C SER A 189 -27.92 -29.84 83.64
N GLN A 190 -29.09 -29.26 83.31
CA GLN A 190 -29.61 -28.07 83.99
C GLN A 190 -30.44 -28.42 85.24
N GLN A 191 -29.97 -28.01 86.42
CA GLN A 191 -30.62 -28.29 87.72
C GLN A 191 -32.03 -27.73 87.87
N SER A 192 -32.37 -26.68 87.14
CA SER A 192 -33.72 -26.09 87.13
C SER A 192 -34.71 -26.84 86.23
N HIS A 193 -34.25 -27.83 85.46
CA HIS A 193 -35.11 -28.60 84.56
C HIS A 193 -35.80 -29.75 85.32
N PRO A 194 -37.10 -30.00 85.11
CA PRO A 194 -37.85 -31.03 85.86
C PRO A 194 -37.34 -32.46 85.64
N ARG A 195 -36.57 -32.69 84.58
CA ARG A 195 -35.91 -33.97 84.24
C ARG A 195 -34.38 -33.93 84.42
N TYR A 196 -33.89 -33.09 85.34
CA TYR A 196 -32.46 -33.00 85.62
C TYR A 196 -31.87 -34.37 86.01
N GLY A 197 -30.81 -34.80 85.32
CA GLY A 197 -30.16 -36.09 85.52
C GLY A 197 -30.71 -37.24 84.66
N ASP A 198 -31.82 -37.05 83.93
CA ASP A 198 -32.35 -38.05 83.01
C ASP A 198 -31.56 -38.09 81.70
N SER A 199 -31.29 -39.30 81.19
CA SER A 199 -30.65 -39.55 79.90
C SER A 199 -31.68 -39.88 78.82
N GLY A 200 -31.53 -39.33 77.62
CA GLY A 200 -32.37 -39.61 76.46
C GLY A 200 -31.57 -39.75 75.16
N VAL A 201 -32.25 -40.15 74.09
CA VAL A 201 -31.66 -40.38 72.76
C VAL A 201 -32.22 -39.35 71.77
N ILE A 202 -31.34 -38.75 70.97
CA ILE A 202 -31.73 -37.86 69.87
C ILE A 202 -31.99 -38.72 68.63
N GLU A 203 -33.26 -38.84 68.24
CA GLU A 203 -33.66 -39.64 67.08
C GLU A 203 -34.01 -38.82 65.83
N ALA A 204 -34.23 -37.51 65.99
CA ALA A 204 -34.71 -36.63 64.93
C ALA A 204 -33.78 -35.42 64.74
N ASP A 205 -33.79 -34.87 63.51
CA ASP A 205 -33.07 -33.64 63.18
C ASP A 205 -33.54 -32.48 64.07
N ALA A 206 -32.58 -31.68 64.54
CA ALA A 206 -32.85 -30.54 65.40
C ALA A 206 -33.74 -29.52 64.66
N PRO A 207 -34.86 -29.06 65.26
CA PRO A 207 -35.75 -28.09 64.60
C PRO A 207 -35.08 -26.72 64.40
N ASN A 208 -34.08 -26.39 65.21
CA ASN A 208 -33.24 -25.22 65.06
C ASN A 208 -31.86 -25.47 65.74
N HIS A 209 -30.91 -24.55 65.56
CA HIS A 209 -29.58 -24.65 66.17
C HIS A 209 -29.51 -24.51 67.71
N TRP A 210 -30.61 -24.20 68.39
CA TRP A 210 -30.63 -24.00 69.85
C TRP A 210 -31.40 -25.07 70.61
N GLN A 211 -32.13 -25.94 69.92
CA GLN A 211 -33.04 -26.91 70.52
C GLN A 211 -32.95 -28.26 69.84
N GLN A 212 -33.12 -29.32 70.62
CA GLN A 212 -33.12 -30.71 70.16
C GLN A 212 -34.35 -31.44 70.68
N ILE A 213 -34.83 -32.39 69.89
CA ILE A 213 -35.90 -33.30 70.30
C ILE A 213 -35.23 -34.52 70.92
N VAL A 214 -35.40 -34.69 72.23
CA VAL A 214 -34.84 -35.79 73.01
C VAL A 214 -35.95 -36.77 73.38
N THR A 215 -35.77 -38.05 73.05
CA THR A 215 -36.67 -39.13 73.44
C THR A 215 -36.13 -39.79 74.72
N PHE A 216 -36.88 -39.75 75.81
CA PHE A 216 -36.50 -40.36 77.10
C PHE A 216 -36.86 -41.85 77.17
N ALA A 217 -36.33 -42.57 78.18
CA ALA A 217 -36.60 -43.99 78.40
C ALA A 217 -38.10 -44.32 78.57
N ASP A 218 -38.88 -43.34 79.03
CA ASP A 218 -40.34 -43.45 79.23
C ASP A 218 -41.13 -43.37 77.90
N GLY A 219 -40.44 -43.13 76.77
CA GLY A 219 -41.02 -42.94 75.45
C GLY A 219 -41.51 -41.50 75.17
N GLU A 220 -41.45 -40.60 76.15
CA GLU A 220 -41.79 -39.19 75.97
C GLU A 220 -40.73 -38.44 75.15
N ARG A 221 -41.20 -37.65 74.19
CA ARG A 221 -40.38 -36.79 73.33
C ARG A 221 -40.53 -35.34 73.76
N LEU A 222 -39.45 -34.73 74.22
CA LEU A 222 -39.44 -33.34 74.65
C LEU A 222 -38.45 -32.51 73.84
N LEU A 223 -38.82 -31.25 73.61
CA LEU A 223 -37.95 -30.25 73.02
C LEU A 223 -37.14 -29.59 74.13
N ILE A 224 -35.82 -29.78 74.11
CA ILE A 224 -34.91 -29.29 75.15
C ILE A 224 -33.91 -28.32 74.51
N ASN A 225 -33.55 -27.25 75.21
CA ASN A 225 -32.52 -26.35 74.71
C ASN A 225 -31.15 -27.01 74.82
N ASN A 226 -30.29 -26.76 73.83
CA ASN A 226 -28.93 -27.30 73.79
C ASN A 226 -28.07 -26.84 74.99
N ALA A 227 -28.41 -25.71 75.62
CA ALA A 227 -27.76 -25.21 76.83
C ALA A 227 -28.07 -26.07 78.07
N ASP A 228 -29.20 -26.79 78.07
CA ASP A 228 -29.68 -27.59 79.20
C ASP A 228 -29.20 -29.05 79.13
N LEU A 229 -28.39 -29.38 78.12
CA LEU A 229 -27.87 -30.72 77.82
C LEU A 229 -26.37 -30.80 78.11
N ASP A 230 -25.85 -31.99 78.39
CA ASP A 230 -24.43 -32.22 78.70
C ASP A 230 -23.51 -32.28 77.45
N ALA A 231 -24.06 -32.61 76.29
CA ALA A 231 -23.32 -32.72 75.04
C ALA A 231 -23.18 -31.38 74.29
N ALA A 232 -21.96 -31.08 73.82
CA ALA A 232 -21.70 -29.94 72.94
C ALA A 232 -22.42 -30.11 71.59
N SER A 233 -23.56 -29.43 71.44
CA SER A 233 -24.28 -29.12 70.20
C SER A 233 -24.09 -30.11 69.04
N VAL A 234 -25.03 -31.06 68.89
CA VAL A 234 -25.15 -31.86 67.66
C VAL A 234 -25.14 -30.93 66.44
N PRO A 235 -24.29 -31.16 65.43
CA PRO A 235 -24.11 -30.23 64.32
C PRO A 235 -25.41 -30.08 63.53
N PHE A 236 -25.94 -28.86 63.47
CA PHE A 236 -27.02 -28.50 62.56
C PHE A 236 -26.51 -28.56 61.12
N SER A 237 -27.18 -29.32 60.24
CA SER A 237 -26.86 -29.35 58.82
C SER A 237 -27.09 -27.95 58.23
N ARG A 238 -26.00 -27.23 57.92
CA ARG A 238 -26.08 -25.91 57.26
C ARG A 238 -26.64 -25.98 55.82
N GLY A 239 -26.79 -27.19 55.27
CA GLY A 239 -27.37 -27.43 53.97
C GLY A 239 -28.90 -27.58 54.06
N ARG A 240 -29.63 -26.66 53.43
CA ARG A 240 -31.04 -26.92 53.09
C ARG A 240 -31.08 -28.06 52.07
N ASN A 241 -31.62 -29.21 52.47
CA ASN A 241 -31.93 -30.30 51.55
C ASN A 241 -33.19 -29.93 50.76
N TYR A 242 -32.99 -29.39 49.55
CA TYR A 242 -34.09 -29.13 48.63
C TYR A 242 -34.52 -30.43 47.91
N PRO A 243 -35.78 -30.56 47.49
CA PRO A 243 -36.22 -31.64 46.62
C PRO A 243 -35.38 -31.71 45.32
N PRO A 244 -35.18 -32.90 44.74
CA PRO A 244 -34.30 -33.11 43.59
C PRO A 244 -34.69 -32.26 42.37
N GLU A 245 -35.99 -32.04 42.15
CA GLU A 245 -36.52 -31.19 41.07
C GLU A 245 -35.94 -29.77 41.06
N TYR A 246 -35.73 -29.17 42.25
CA TYR A 246 -35.13 -27.85 42.35
C TYR A 246 -33.63 -27.87 42.04
N THR A 247 -32.94 -28.96 42.41
CA THR A 247 -31.51 -29.09 42.09
C THR A 247 -31.29 -29.24 40.60
N GLU A 248 -32.16 -29.96 39.90
CA GLU A 248 -32.15 -30.11 38.44
C GLU A 248 -32.49 -28.79 37.74
N ALA A 249 -33.53 -28.07 38.19
CA ALA A 249 -33.89 -26.77 37.62
C ALA A 249 -32.77 -25.72 37.79
N ILE A 250 -32.11 -25.70 38.94
CA ILE A 250 -30.96 -24.82 39.19
C ILE A 250 -29.76 -25.21 38.32
N ALA A 251 -29.53 -26.50 38.08
CA ALA A 251 -28.48 -26.97 37.19
C ALA A 251 -28.75 -26.57 35.73
N ALA A 252 -29.98 -26.79 35.25
CA ALA A 252 -30.41 -26.40 33.90
C ALA A 252 -30.28 -24.89 33.66
N LEU A 253 -30.71 -24.06 34.62
CA LEU A 253 -30.54 -22.61 34.56
C LEU A 253 -29.07 -22.19 34.50
N LYS A 254 -28.20 -22.84 35.27
CA LYS A 254 -26.75 -22.56 35.24
C LYS A 254 -26.14 -22.93 33.89
N GLU A 255 -26.58 -24.02 33.27
CA GLU A 255 -26.11 -24.42 31.94
C GLU A 255 -26.60 -23.44 30.87
N GLN A 256 -27.87 -23.05 30.89
CA GLN A 256 -28.40 -22.03 29.97
C GLN A 256 -27.63 -20.70 30.07
N HIS A 257 -27.41 -20.21 31.28
CA HIS A 257 -26.64 -18.98 31.50
C HIS A 257 -25.19 -19.10 31.00
N LYS A 258 -24.55 -20.27 31.15
CA LYS A 258 -23.20 -20.49 30.60
C LYS A 258 -23.20 -20.40 29.08
N LEU A 259 -24.15 -21.06 28.42
CA LEU A 259 -24.27 -21.03 26.97
C LEU A 259 -24.57 -19.63 26.45
N GLU A 260 -25.42 -18.85 27.13
CA GLU A 260 -25.69 -17.47 26.77
C GLU A 260 -24.46 -16.57 26.92
N LEU A 261 -23.69 -16.72 27.99
CA LEU A 261 -22.45 -15.98 28.19
C LEU A 261 -21.41 -16.33 27.12
N GLU A 262 -21.27 -17.61 26.77
CA GLU A 262 -20.38 -18.05 25.71
C GLU A 262 -20.82 -17.47 24.36
N ARG A 263 -22.11 -17.52 24.04
CA ARG A 263 -22.66 -16.91 22.82
C ARG A 263 -22.39 -15.41 22.76
N LEU A 264 -22.73 -14.66 23.81
CA LEU A 264 -22.50 -13.21 23.86
C LEU A 264 -21.01 -12.87 23.76
N SER A 265 -20.13 -13.66 24.38
CA SER A 265 -18.69 -13.46 24.28
C SER A 265 -18.17 -13.67 22.85
N GLN A 266 -18.72 -14.64 22.12
CA GLN A 266 -18.38 -14.89 20.73
C GLN A 266 -18.91 -13.78 19.82
N GLU A 267 -20.17 -13.37 19.99
CA GLU A 267 -20.77 -12.25 19.23
C GLU A 267 -19.98 -10.95 19.45
N LEU A 268 -19.60 -10.63 20.69
CA LEU A 268 -18.76 -9.46 20.98
C LEU A 268 -17.37 -9.58 20.34
N ARG A 269 -16.74 -10.76 20.39
CA ARG A 269 -15.43 -10.97 19.77
C ARG A 269 -15.48 -10.79 18.27
N ILE A 270 -16.50 -11.34 17.61
CA ILE A 270 -16.72 -11.19 16.18
C ILE A 270 -16.99 -9.71 15.85
N GLY A 271 -17.88 -9.04 16.59
CA GLY A 271 -18.20 -7.63 16.39
C GLY A 271 -16.97 -6.73 16.50
N LEU A 272 -16.17 -6.90 17.55
CA LEU A 272 -14.92 -6.14 17.73
C LEU A 272 -13.90 -6.43 16.63
N GLN A 273 -13.81 -7.67 16.16
CA GLN A 273 -12.92 -8.02 15.05
C GLN A 273 -13.38 -7.36 13.75
N THR A 274 -14.68 -7.39 13.45
CA THR A 274 -15.24 -6.78 12.23
C THR A 274 -15.12 -5.26 12.23
N GLU A 275 -15.31 -4.62 13.39
CA GLU A 275 -15.14 -3.17 13.52
C GLU A 275 -13.67 -2.78 13.40
N ALA A 276 -12.76 -3.55 14.02
CA ALA A 276 -11.32 -3.33 13.87
C ALA A 276 -10.84 -3.51 12.42
N THR A 277 -11.38 -4.49 11.68
CA THR A 277 -11.05 -4.67 10.26
C THR A 277 -11.63 -3.56 9.40
N ALA A 278 -12.88 -3.14 9.63
CA ALA A 278 -13.50 -2.05 8.88
C ALA A 278 -12.73 -0.72 9.07
N ASN A 279 -12.38 -0.38 10.31
CA ASN A 279 -11.58 0.81 10.59
C ASN A 279 -10.18 0.75 9.96
N ALA A 280 -9.57 -0.44 9.91
CA ALA A 280 -8.28 -0.63 9.25
C ALA A 280 -8.41 -0.47 7.72
N GLU A 281 -9.46 -1.03 7.11
CA GLU A 281 -9.73 -0.90 5.68
C GLU A 281 -10.00 0.56 5.29
N GLU A 282 -10.79 1.30 6.07
CA GLU A 282 -11.04 2.73 5.86
C GLU A 282 -9.73 3.54 5.90
N GLN A 283 -8.87 3.30 6.90
CA GLN A 283 -7.57 3.96 6.98
C GLN A 283 -6.68 3.65 5.77
N VAL A 284 -6.65 2.39 5.32
CA VAL A 284 -5.88 2.01 4.11
C VAL A 284 -6.44 2.70 2.86
N ILE A 285 -7.76 2.78 2.72
CA ILE A 285 -8.40 3.46 1.60
C ILE A 285 -8.05 4.96 1.60
N GLU A 286 -8.15 5.63 2.75
CA GLU A 286 -7.76 7.04 2.89
C GLU A 286 -6.29 7.26 2.55
N GLN A 287 -5.38 6.40 3.04
CA GLN A 287 -3.96 6.45 2.71
C GLN A 287 -3.74 6.28 1.20
N ILE A 288 -4.37 5.30 0.55
CA ILE A 288 -4.26 5.08 -0.89
C ILE A 288 -4.75 6.32 -1.66
N GLN A 289 -5.88 6.90 -1.27
CA GLN A 289 -6.41 8.11 -1.91
C GLN A 289 -5.47 9.30 -1.74
N SER A 290 -4.92 9.50 -0.54
CA SER A 290 -3.95 10.58 -0.27
C SER A 290 -2.68 10.43 -1.11
N LEU A 291 -2.14 9.21 -1.23
CA LEU A 291 -0.97 8.91 -2.04
C LEU A 291 -1.23 9.10 -3.53
N GLN A 292 -2.40 8.68 -4.01
CA GLN A 292 -2.80 8.92 -5.41
C GLN A 292 -2.90 10.41 -5.72
N ASN A 293 -3.43 11.22 -4.81
CA ASN A 293 -3.50 12.68 -4.98
C ASN A 293 -2.11 13.32 -4.99
N LEU A 294 -1.22 12.89 -4.09
CA LEU A 294 0.17 13.36 -4.05
C LEU A 294 0.92 12.99 -5.34
N TYR A 295 0.74 11.76 -5.85
CA TYR A 295 1.34 11.32 -7.11
C TYR A 295 0.85 12.15 -8.30
N LYS A 296 -0.45 12.48 -8.36
CA LYS A 296 -1.01 13.37 -9.38
C LYS A 296 -0.37 14.76 -9.33
N GLN A 297 -0.27 15.35 -8.13
CA GLN A 297 0.38 16.65 -7.94
C GLN A 297 1.85 16.63 -8.37
N GLN A 298 2.59 15.57 -8.00
CA GLN A 298 3.99 15.41 -8.40
C GLN A 298 4.13 15.29 -9.92
N LYS A 299 3.22 14.57 -10.58
CA LYS A 299 3.22 14.43 -12.04
C LYS A 299 2.96 15.78 -12.71
N GLU A 300 2.01 16.56 -12.22
CA GLU A 300 1.71 17.91 -12.73
C GLU A 300 2.92 18.84 -12.57
N GLN A 301 3.58 18.84 -11.40
CA GLN A 301 4.78 19.63 -11.17
C GLN A 301 5.93 19.22 -12.10
N ASN A 302 6.14 17.92 -12.33
CA ASN A 302 7.16 17.45 -13.27
C ASN A 302 6.89 17.90 -14.70
N ILE A 303 5.63 17.89 -15.15
CA ILE A 303 5.26 18.40 -16.47
C ILE A 303 5.55 19.91 -16.55
N GLN A 304 5.19 20.69 -15.53
CA GLN A 304 5.48 22.13 -15.49
C GLN A 304 6.99 22.42 -15.50
N LEU A 305 7.79 21.62 -14.79
CA LEU A 305 9.24 21.75 -14.79
C LEU A 305 9.85 21.41 -16.16
N GLN A 306 9.38 20.34 -16.81
CA GLN A 306 9.82 19.99 -18.17
C GLN A 306 9.49 21.11 -19.18
N GLN A 307 8.30 21.71 -19.08
CA GLN A 307 7.93 22.85 -19.91
C GLN A 307 8.89 24.02 -19.70
N ARG A 308 9.15 24.42 -18.44
CA ARG A 308 10.11 25.50 -18.14
C ARG A 308 11.53 25.19 -18.62
N LEU A 309 11.98 23.94 -18.54
CA LEU A 309 13.28 23.54 -19.08
C LEU A 309 13.34 23.72 -20.59
N SER A 310 12.31 23.29 -21.31
CA SER A 310 12.24 23.46 -22.78
C SER A 310 12.21 24.95 -23.19
N GLU A 311 11.50 25.78 -22.43
CA GLU A 311 11.50 27.24 -22.63
C GLU A 311 12.90 27.82 -22.41
N MET A 312 13.57 27.44 -21.32
CA MET A 312 14.94 27.90 -21.02
C MET A 312 15.96 27.44 -22.07
N GLU A 313 15.82 26.24 -22.62
CA GLU A 313 16.67 25.75 -23.71
C GLU A 313 16.46 26.54 -24.99
N SER A 314 15.19 26.84 -25.34
CA SER A 314 14.89 27.69 -26.51
C SER A 314 15.45 29.11 -26.36
N LEU A 315 15.36 29.69 -25.15
CA LEU A 315 15.92 31.01 -24.86
C LEU A 315 17.45 31.01 -24.97
N ARG A 316 18.12 29.96 -24.50
CA ARG A 316 19.58 29.80 -24.68
C ARG A 316 19.98 29.69 -26.15
N GLN A 317 19.22 28.97 -26.96
CA GLN A 317 19.48 28.89 -28.40
C GLN A 317 19.37 30.27 -29.06
N LEU A 318 18.31 31.02 -28.76
CA LEU A 318 18.13 32.39 -29.25
C LEU A 318 19.24 33.35 -28.78
N GLU A 319 19.75 33.16 -27.56
CA GLU A 319 20.88 33.93 -27.05
C GLU A 319 22.17 33.63 -27.83
N ILE A 320 22.45 32.36 -28.11
CA ILE A 320 23.60 31.93 -28.92
C ILE A 320 23.49 32.49 -30.34
N GLU A 321 22.32 32.39 -30.97
CA GLU A 321 22.08 32.96 -32.31
C GLU A 321 22.28 34.48 -32.31
N ASN A 322 21.76 35.19 -31.32
CA ASN A 322 21.98 36.63 -31.17
C ASN A 322 23.46 36.97 -31.01
N GLN A 323 24.22 36.18 -30.25
CA GLN A 323 25.67 36.38 -30.11
C GLN A 323 26.40 36.16 -31.45
N GLN A 324 26.05 35.11 -32.19
CA GLN A 324 26.60 34.85 -33.52
C GLN A 324 26.27 35.97 -34.50
N LEU A 325 25.03 36.47 -34.50
CA LEU A 325 24.62 37.60 -35.34
C LEU A 325 25.39 38.88 -34.99
N ARG A 326 25.59 39.16 -33.69
CA ARG A 326 26.40 40.31 -33.25
C ARG A 326 27.84 40.20 -33.70
N GLN A 327 28.46 39.02 -33.56
CA GLN A 327 29.81 38.78 -34.08
C GLN A 327 29.86 38.99 -35.59
N ARG A 328 28.86 38.49 -36.32
CA ARG A 328 28.80 38.64 -37.78
C ARG A 328 28.63 40.08 -38.22
N ILE A 329 27.80 40.87 -37.52
CA ILE A 329 27.65 42.30 -37.76
C ILE A 329 28.97 43.01 -37.50
N GLN A 330 29.64 42.72 -36.39
CA GLN A 330 30.95 43.30 -36.07
C GLN A 330 32.00 42.98 -37.15
N ASP A 331 32.07 41.73 -37.60
CA ASP A 331 32.99 41.32 -38.67
C ASP A 331 32.70 42.08 -39.99
N LEU A 332 31.41 42.26 -40.32
CA LEU A 332 30.99 43.02 -41.50
C LEU A 332 31.32 44.51 -41.36
N GLU A 333 31.09 45.11 -40.19
CA GLU A 333 31.45 46.51 -39.91
C GLU A 333 32.95 46.74 -40.02
N ASN A 334 33.77 45.83 -39.45
CA ASN A 334 35.22 45.87 -39.57
C ASN A 334 35.67 45.73 -41.04
N ALA A 335 35.09 44.78 -41.78
CA ALA A 335 35.41 44.59 -43.20
C ALA A 335 35.05 45.80 -44.08
N VAL A 336 33.98 46.52 -43.72
CA VAL A 336 33.59 47.76 -44.39
C VAL A 336 34.53 48.92 -44.03
N GLN A 337 34.97 49.03 -42.78
CA GLN A 337 35.95 50.05 -42.36
C GLN A 337 37.34 49.84 -42.98
N GLU A 338 37.82 48.60 -43.04
CA GLU A 338 39.17 48.28 -43.55
C GLU A 338 39.30 48.42 -45.07
N ARG A 339 38.20 48.37 -45.84
CA ARG A 339 38.23 48.47 -47.31
C ARG A 339 37.15 49.41 -47.85
N PRO A 340 37.48 50.69 -48.14
CA PRO A 340 36.54 51.61 -48.76
C PRO A 340 36.14 51.13 -50.18
N GLN A 341 34.93 51.48 -50.58
CA GLN A 341 34.10 50.94 -51.69
C GLN A 341 34.78 50.62 -53.04
N GLN A 342 35.97 51.15 -53.34
CA GLN A 342 36.65 50.98 -54.62
C GLN A 342 37.29 49.59 -54.84
N GLN A 343 37.57 48.81 -53.78
CA GLN A 343 38.14 47.45 -53.93
C GLN A 343 37.09 46.33 -53.96
N TRP A 344 35.86 46.61 -53.54
CA TRP A 344 34.78 45.61 -53.45
C TRP A 344 34.32 45.07 -54.82
N GLY A 345 34.42 45.85 -55.90
CA GLY A 345 33.93 45.44 -57.22
C GLY A 345 34.68 44.25 -57.87
N ASN A 346 35.97 44.09 -57.56
CA ASN A 346 36.84 43.13 -58.26
C ASN A 346 37.33 41.94 -57.41
N THR A 347 37.42 42.07 -56.08
CA THR A 347 37.88 40.96 -55.22
C THR A 347 36.74 40.11 -54.67
N MET A 348 35.61 40.70 -54.28
CA MET A 348 34.48 39.94 -53.74
C MET A 348 33.86 38.99 -54.76
N THR A 349 33.65 39.42 -56.01
CA THR A 349 33.06 38.57 -57.05
C THR A 349 33.93 37.39 -57.43
N GLN A 350 35.26 37.55 -57.54
CA GLN A 350 36.17 36.46 -57.91
C GLN A 350 36.57 35.55 -56.74
N GLN A 351 36.72 36.11 -55.53
CA GLN A 351 37.03 35.29 -54.35
C GLN A 351 35.79 34.61 -53.79
N ALA A 352 34.61 35.25 -53.84
CA ALA A 352 33.37 34.58 -53.47
C ALA A 352 33.04 33.46 -54.47
N THR A 353 33.22 33.64 -55.78
CA THR A 353 33.02 32.53 -56.73
C THR A 353 34.00 31.38 -56.53
N LYS A 354 35.27 31.64 -56.20
CA LYS A 354 36.24 30.58 -55.85
C LYS A 354 35.95 29.90 -54.52
N ALA A 355 35.59 30.65 -53.48
CA ALA A 355 35.27 30.12 -52.17
C ALA A 355 33.96 29.33 -52.19
N LEU A 356 32.96 29.80 -52.93
CA LEU A 356 31.68 29.13 -53.13
C LEU A 356 31.85 27.88 -53.99
N ASN A 357 32.67 27.90 -55.05
CA ASN A 357 33.02 26.68 -55.79
C ASN A 357 33.82 25.67 -54.95
N LYS A 358 34.65 26.14 -54.01
CA LYS A 358 35.38 25.27 -53.08
C LYS A 358 34.47 24.71 -51.98
N GLN A 359 33.54 25.50 -51.46
CA GLN A 359 32.54 25.05 -50.49
C GLN A 359 31.51 24.13 -51.14
N VAL A 360 31.10 24.36 -52.38
CA VAL A 360 30.25 23.45 -53.15
C VAL A 360 30.98 22.14 -53.43
N LYS A 361 32.26 22.17 -53.83
CA LYS A 361 33.08 20.95 -53.97
C LYS A 361 33.28 20.21 -52.65
N GLN A 362 33.56 20.91 -51.56
CA GLN A 362 33.74 20.30 -50.24
C GLN A 362 32.42 19.82 -49.63
N ALA A 363 31.29 20.45 -49.94
CA ALA A 363 29.96 19.97 -49.57
C ALA A 363 29.58 18.73 -50.37
N LEU A 364 29.94 18.66 -51.65
CA LEU A 364 29.77 17.47 -52.51
C LEU A 364 30.75 16.33 -52.19
N GLU A 365 31.93 16.62 -51.61
CA GLU A 365 32.88 15.61 -51.13
C GLU A 365 32.56 15.17 -49.68
N LYS A 366 31.86 16.00 -48.90
CA LYS A 366 31.38 15.68 -47.55
C LYS A 366 29.92 15.24 -47.49
N THR A 367 29.21 15.19 -48.61
CA THR A 367 27.96 14.42 -48.71
C THR A 367 28.33 12.96 -48.53
N ILE A 368 28.27 12.54 -47.26
CA ILE A 368 27.84 11.24 -46.76
C ILE A 368 27.53 10.31 -47.93
N ASP A 369 28.33 9.24 -48.08
CA ASP A 369 27.96 8.11 -48.93
C ASP A 369 26.59 7.62 -48.47
N LEU A 370 25.52 8.08 -49.12
CA LEU A 370 24.13 7.74 -48.78
C LEU A 370 23.89 6.22 -48.84
N ARG A 371 24.75 5.49 -49.59
CA ARG A 371 24.83 4.02 -49.60
C ARG A 371 25.29 3.41 -48.28
N SER A 372 26.19 4.07 -47.55
CA SER A 372 26.69 3.59 -46.25
C SER A 372 25.69 3.82 -45.12
N LEU A 373 24.93 4.93 -45.16
CA LEU A 373 23.88 5.21 -44.18
C LEU A 373 22.60 4.36 -44.39
N ALA A 374 22.36 3.88 -45.61
CA ALA A 374 21.28 2.94 -45.91
C ALA A 374 21.58 1.49 -45.47
N ALA A 375 22.85 1.16 -45.20
CA ALA A 375 23.25 -0.19 -44.80
C ALA A 375 23.16 -0.44 -43.28
N GLU A 376 23.33 0.60 -42.45
CA GLU A 376 23.21 0.51 -40.99
C GLU A 376 22.43 1.71 -40.43
N PRO A 377 21.09 1.59 -40.24
CA PRO A 377 20.30 2.63 -39.59
C PRO A 377 20.65 2.76 -38.09
N PRO A 378 20.43 3.95 -37.49
CA PRO A 378 20.63 4.17 -36.05
C PRO A 378 19.76 3.21 -35.21
N LYS A 379 20.35 2.65 -34.15
CA LYS A 379 19.77 1.55 -33.35
C LYS A 379 18.53 1.91 -32.53
N GLU A 380 18.28 3.21 -32.32
CA GLU A 380 17.07 3.71 -31.67
C GLU A 380 16.13 4.24 -32.75
N ASN A 381 14.97 3.58 -32.89
CA ASN A 381 13.89 3.96 -33.80
C ASN A 381 14.31 4.00 -35.30
N ALA A 382 14.95 2.91 -35.73
CA ALA A 382 15.47 2.73 -37.09
C ALA A 382 14.40 2.93 -38.19
N GLN A 383 13.16 2.51 -37.94
CA GLN A 383 12.07 2.57 -38.93
C GLN A 383 11.55 4.00 -39.13
N GLU A 384 11.34 4.78 -38.07
CA GLU A 384 10.98 6.20 -38.22
C GLU A 384 12.11 7.02 -38.84
N CYS A 385 13.37 6.73 -38.49
CA CYS A 385 14.53 7.36 -39.11
C CYS A 385 14.59 7.05 -40.60
N LEU A 386 14.43 5.80 -41.00
CA LEU A 386 14.40 5.38 -42.41
C LEU A 386 13.23 6.03 -43.17
N ARG A 387 12.05 6.14 -42.54
CA ARG A 387 10.88 6.80 -43.13
C ARG A 387 11.14 8.30 -43.36
N LEU A 388 11.63 9.01 -42.34
CA LEU A 388 11.93 10.44 -42.44
C LEU A 388 13.07 10.71 -43.43
N MET A 389 14.08 9.85 -43.49
CA MET A 389 15.13 9.92 -44.52
C MET A 389 14.59 9.69 -45.92
N GLY A 390 13.71 8.69 -46.12
CA GLY A 390 13.04 8.46 -47.40
C GLY A 390 12.21 9.66 -47.87
N MET A 391 11.47 10.30 -46.96
CA MET A 391 10.69 11.52 -47.23
C MET A 391 11.60 12.73 -47.53
N ALA A 392 12.69 12.91 -46.78
CA ALA A 392 13.65 13.97 -47.02
C ALA A 392 14.36 13.80 -48.37
N LEU A 393 14.75 12.55 -48.72
CA LEU A 393 15.38 12.22 -49.99
C LEU A 393 14.42 12.39 -51.17
N LYS A 394 13.12 12.10 -51.02
CA LYS A 394 12.08 12.43 -52.02
C LYS A 394 12.05 13.93 -52.30
N ASN A 395 12.02 14.75 -51.24
CA ASN A 395 11.96 16.21 -51.38
C ASN A 395 13.24 16.78 -51.99
N LEU A 396 14.40 16.22 -51.65
CA LEU A 396 15.66 16.59 -52.29
C LEU A 396 15.73 16.14 -53.75
N ALA A 397 15.25 14.93 -54.07
CA ALA A 397 15.22 14.40 -55.43
C ALA A 397 14.32 15.25 -56.35
N SER A 398 13.17 15.72 -55.85
CA SER A 398 12.25 16.58 -56.62
C SER A 398 12.76 18.01 -56.79
N VAL A 399 13.40 18.59 -55.76
CA VAL A 399 13.96 19.95 -55.82
C VAL A 399 15.23 20.01 -56.67
N MET A 400 16.03 18.94 -56.69
CA MET A 400 17.35 18.92 -57.33
C MET A 400 17.43 18.07 -58.61
N ASN A 401 16.33 17.45 -59.06
CA ASN A 401 16.32 16.48 -60.17
C ASN A 401 17.40 15.39 -60.03
N ASN A 402 17.66 14.94 -58.80
CA ASN A 402 18.73 14.00 -58.51
C ASN A 402 18.21 12.55 -58.58
N THR A 403 18.59 11.83 -59.64
CA THR A 403 18.18 10.44 -59.86
C THR A 403 18.73 9.48 -58.80
N GLN A 404 19.91 9.74 -58.25
CA GLN A 404 20.52 8.90 -57.21
C GLN A 404 19.81 9.03 -55.86
N ALA A 405 19.33 10.24 -55.52
CA ALA A 405 18.52 10.45 -54.32
C ALA A 405 17.15 9.77 -54.46
N LEU A 406 16.61 9.72 -55.67
CA LEU A 406 15.37 9.03 -56.00
C LEU A 406 15.52 7.51 -55.88
N GLU A 407 16.61 6.94 -56.41
CA GLU A 407 16.96 5.52 -56.24
C GLU A 407 17.16 5.15 -54.76
N ALA A 408 17.84 6.01 -54.00
CA ALA A 408 18.04 5.78 -52.56
C ALA A 408 16.71 5.82 -51.78
N ALA A 409 15.84 6.78 -52.08
CA ALA A 409 14.51 6.84 -51.47
C ALA A 409 13.66 5.60 -51.81
N ALA A 410 13.74 5.11 -53.05
CA ALA A 410 13.04 3.91 -53.49
C ALA A 410 13.49 2.66 -52.74
N ILE A 411 14.81 2.49 -52.53
CA ILE A 411 15.38 1.37 -51.77
C ILE A 411 14.94 1.42 -50.31
N ILE A 412 14.97 2.61 -49.69
CA ILE A 412 14.61 2.79 -48.28
C ILE A 412 13.11 2.52 -48.04
N LEU A 413 12.25 2.91 -48.98
CA LEU A 413 10.80 2.79 -48.86
C LEU A 413 10.24 1.49 -49.47
N GLY A 414 11.09 0.68 -50.12
CA GLY A 414 10.71 -0.57 -50.77
C GLY A 414 9.84 -0.38 -52.01
N THR A 415 10.04 0.70 -52.78
CA THR A 415 9.24 1.03 -53.96
C THR A 415 10.06 1.06 -55.24
N GLU A 416 9.37 1.22 -56.37
CA GLU A 416 10.03 1.60 -57.61
C GLU A 416 10.61 3.03 -57.52
N PRO A 417 11.73 3.32 -58.20
CA PRO A 417 12.34 4.64 -58.27
C PRO A 417 11.56 5.55 -59.22
N THR A 418 10.28 5.76 -58.92
CA THR A 418 9.45 6.76 -59.60
C THR A 418 8.91 7.77 -58.57
N PRO A 419 8.84 9.07 -58.93
CA PRO A 419 8.31 10.08 -58.01
C PRO A 419 6.92 9.74 -57.48
N CYS A 420 6.06 9.16 -58.33
CA CYS A 420 4.71 8.78 -57.96
C CYS A 420 4.66 7.58 -56.99
N ALA A 421 5.45 6.52 -57.22
CA ALA A 421 5.46 5.37 -56.32
C ALA A 421 6.02 5.72 -54.94
N ILE A 422 7.08 6.53 -54.91
CA ILE A 422 7.68 7.04 -53.67
C ILE A 422 6.71 7.98 -52.95
N ALA A 423 6.00 8.85 -53.67
CA ALA A 423 5.01 9.74 -53.08
C ALA A 423 3.85 8.97 -52.45
N TYR A 424 3.29 8.02 -53.20
CA TYR A 424 2.19 7.18 -52.77
C TYR A 424 2.57 6.34 -51.54
N ARG A 425 3.77 5.75 -51.53
CA ARG A 425 4.25 5.00 -50.36
C ARG A 425 4.54 5.89 -49.15
N ALA A 426 5.06 7.09 -49.37
CA ALA A 426 5.27 8.05 -48.29
C ALA A 426 3.95 8.46 -47.63
N GLU A 427 2.90 8.70 -48.42
CA GLU A 427 1.54 8.99 -47.92
C GLU A 427 0.96 7.81 -47.13
N GLN A 428 1.15 6.58 -47.62
CA GLN A 428 0.74 5.37 -46.89
C GLN A 428 1.44 5.25 -45.52
N LEU A 429 2.75 5.47 -45.47
CA LEU A 429 3.54 5.40 -44.24
C LEU A 429 3.34 6.61 -43.32
N GLU A 430 2.71 7.68 -43.78
CA GLU A 430 2.29 8.80 -42.92
C GLU A 430 1.15 8.39 -41.98
N MET A 431 0.32 7.44 -42.41
CA MET A 431 -0.79 6.90 -41.63
C MET A 431 -0.34 5.87 -40.58
N LEU A 432 0.91 5.40 -40.63
CA LEU A 432 1.43 4.33 -39.77
C LEU A 432 1.36 4.64 -38.27
N PRO A 433 1.76 5.84 -37.77
CA PRO A 433 1.64 6.15 -36.34
C PRO A 433 0.19 6.12 -35.84
N GLN A 434 -0.73 6.59 -36.69
CA GLN A 434 -2.17 6.56 -36.38
C GLN A 434 -2.69 5.11 -36.36
N ALA A 435 -2.31 4.30 -37.37
CA ALA A 435 -2.67 2.89 -37.45
C ALA A 435 -2.21 2.09 -36.23
N VAL A 436 -0.94 2.23 -35.83
CA VAL A 436 -0.39 1.57 -34.63
C VAL A 436 -1.13 2.02 -33.37
N THR A 437 -1.41 3.32 -33.24
CA THR A 437 -2.13 3.87 -32.08
C THR A 437 -3.56 3.33 -32.00
N ASP A 438 -4.28 3.27 -33.11
CA ASP A 438 -5.66 2.80 -33.14
C ASP A 438 -5.74 1.28 -32.91
N ILE A 439 -4.84 0.49 -33.51
CA ILE A 439 -4.74 -0.96 -33.27
C ILE A 439 -4.44 -1.24 -31.80
N ARG A 440 -3.43 -0.58 -31.22
CA ARG A 440 -3.10 -0.73 -29.79
C ARG A 440 -4.27 -0.35 -28.88
N ARG A 441 -5.00 0.71 -29.23
CA ARG A 441 -6.18 1.14 -28.46
C ARG A 441 -7.25 0.06 -28.42
N VAL A 442 -7.48 -0.64 -29.53
CA VAL A 442 -8.44 -1.75 -29.60
C VAL A 442 -7.95 -2.95 -28.78
N LEU A 443 -6.68 -3.35 -28.96
CA LEU A 443 -6.11 -4.49 -28.23
C LEU A 443 -6.03 -4.27 -26.72
N ALA A 444 -5.91 -3.01 -26.27
CA ALA A 444 -5.89 -2.65 -24.86
C ALA A 444 -7.27 -2.69 -24.17
N GLN A 445 -8.38 -2.81 -24.94
CA GLN A 445 -9.71 -2.88 -24.34
C GLN A 445 -9.95 -4.24 -23.68
N PRO A 446 -10.45 -4.27 -22.43
CA PRO A 446 -10.74 -5.53 -21.75
C PRO A 446 -11.89 -6.25 -22.48
N GLY A 447 -11.63 -7.49 -22.92
CA GLY A 447 -12.61 -8.29 -23.66
C GLY A 447 -12.67 -8.01 -25.17
N CYS A 448 -11.63 -7.40 -25.76
CA CYS A 448 -11.49 -7.23 -27.21
C CYS A 448 -11.81 -8.53 -27.95
N THR A 449 -12.66 -8.44 -28.98
CA THR A 449 -12.94 -9.57 -29.88
C THR A 449 -12.16 -9.45 -31.18
N TRP A 450 -12.05 -10.55 -31.94
CA TRP A 450 -11.48 -10.51 -33.28
C TRP A 450 -12.18 -9.51 -34.20
N GLN A 451 -13.50 -9.33 -34.03
CA GLN A 451 -14.29 -8.44 -34.86
C GLN A 451 -13.96 -6.97 -34.58
N ASP A 452 -13.69 -6.62 -33.31
CA ASP A 452 -13.28 -5.27 -32.92
C ASP A 452 -11.91 -4.91 -33.52
N TYR A 453 -10.96 -5.85 -33.47
CA TYR A 453 -9.66 -5.70 -34.12
C TYR A 453 -9.80 -5.61 -35.64
N TRP A 454 -10.54 -6.53 -36.26
CA TRP A 454 -10.67 -6.61 -37.72
C TRP A 454 -11.32 -5.36 -38.32
N ALA A 455 -12.30 -4.79 -37.63
CA ALA A 455 -12.96 -3.56 -38.06
C ALA A 455 -11.99 -2.38 -38.22
N VAL A 456 -11.00 -2.26 -37.33
CA VAL A 456 -9.96 -1.22 -37.40
C VAL A 456 -8.83 -1.62 -38.35
N ALA A 457 -8.41 -2.89 -38.34
CA ALA A 457 -7.35 -3.38 -39.19
C ALA A 457 -7.69 -3.29 -40.70
N GLN A 458 -8.97 -3.39 -41.05
CA GLN A 458 -9.44 -3.26 -42.43
C GLN A 458 -9.13 -1.87 -43.04
N GLU A 459 -9.18 -0.81 -42.23
CA GLU A 459 -8.86 0.56 -42.69
C GLU A 459 -7.38 0.72 -43.07
N TYR A 460 -6.51 -0.14 -42.50
CA TYR A 460 -5.06 -0.09 -42.64
C TYR A 460 -4.49 -1.28 -43.41
N GLU A 461 -5.31 -2.06 -44.11
CA GLU A 461 -4.90 -3.31 -44.79
C GLU A 461 -3.71 -3.10 -45.74
N VAL A 462 -3.66 -1.94 -46.39
CA VAL A 462 -2.62 -1.55 -47.35
C VAL A 462 -1.23 -1.43 -46.70
N ILE A 463 -1.17 -1.12 -45.40
CA ILE A 463 0.07 -0.98 -44.61
C ILE A 463 0.21 -2.07 -43.56
N LYS A 464 -0.47 -3.21 -43.74
CA LYS A 464 -0.45 -4.34 -42.80
C LYS A 464 0.94 -4.80 -42.43
N ALA A 465 1.81 -5.00 -43.40
CA ALA A 465 3.18 -5.44 -43.15
C ALA A 465 3.96 -4.42 -42.29
N ASP A 466 3.66 -3.13 -42.44
CA ASP A 466 4.41 -2.05 -41.80
C ASP A 466 3.98 -1.85 -40.35
N TYR A 467 2.66 -1.76 -40.07
CA TYR A 467 2.22 -1.64 -38.68
C TYR A 467 2.46 -2.94 -37.90
N TRP A 468 2.44 -4.10 -38.55
CA TRP A 468 2.69 -5.39 -37.89
C TRP A 468 4.14 -5.50 -37.38
N ALA A 469 5.09 -4.85 -38.05
CA ALA A 469 6.48 -4.80 -37.61
C ALA A 469 6.69 -3.92 -36.36
N GLU A 470 5.77 -2.99 -36.09
CA GLU A 470 5.81 -2.06 -34.95
C GLU A 470 5.05 -2.57 -33.73
N LEU A 471 4.25 -3.64 -33.88
CA LEU A 471 3.58 -4.31 -32.78
C LEU A 471 4.57 -5.19 -32.01
N THR A 472 4.36 -5.26 -30.70
CA THR A 472 5.12 -6.15 -29.82
C THR A 472 4.74 -7.61 -30.08
N THR A 473 5.62 -8.53 -29.69
CA THR A 473 5.36 -9.98 -29.80
C THR A 473 4.08 -10.36 -29.06
N GLU A 474 3.84 -9.79 -27.88
CA GLU A 474 2.63 -10.00 -27.08
C GLU A 474 1.36 -9.54 -27.82
N GLU A 475 1.40 -8.36 -28.46
CA GLU A 475 0.28 -7.84 -29.26
C GLU A 475 -0.01 -8.75 -30.46
N THR A 476 1.04 -9.24 -31.15
CA THR A 476 0.85 -10.15 -32.29
C THR A 476 0.33 -11.53 -31.87
N GLU A 477 0.74 -12.04 -30.71
CA GLU A 477 0.21 -13.28 -30.13
C GLU A 477 -1.26 -13.12 -29.70
N LEU A 478 -1.62 -11.97 -29.15
CA LEU A 478 -3.00 -11.65 -28.80
C LEU A 478 -3.89 -11.62 -30.04
N ILE A 479 -3.45 -10.97 -31.13
CA ILE A 479 -4.18 -10.95 -32.40
C ILE A 479 -4.37 -12.38 -32.93
N ALA A 480 -3.32 -13.22 -32.91
CA ALA A 480 -3.41 -14.61 -33.35
C ALA A 480 -4.37 -15.44 -32.46
N ALA A 481 -4.34 -15.22 -31.15
CA ALA A 481 -5.26 -15.86 -30.22
C ALA A 481 -6.72 -15.43 -30.45
N LEU A 482 -6.96 -14.15 -30.75
CA LEU A 482 -8.29 -13.65 -31.13
C LEU A 482 -8.77 -14.28 -32.44
N GLU A 483 -7.90 -14.40 -33.43
CA GLU A 483 -8.21 -15.06 -34.70
C GLU A 483 -8.63 -16.52 -34.48
N ILE A 484 -7.86 -17.28 -33.69
CA ILE A 484 -8.17 -18.66 -33.32
C ILE A 484 -9.48 -18.75 -32.53
N ALA A 485 -9.71 -17.83 -31.57
CA ALA A 485 -10.92 -17.81 -30.77
C ALA A 485 -12.18 -17.44 -31.58
N SER A 486 -12.02 -16.75 -32.72
CA SER A 486 -13.10 -16.43 -33.64
C SER A 486 -13.52 -17.61 -34.52
N GLN A 487 -12.65 -18.62 -34.67
CA GLN A 487 -12.98 -19.83 -35.41
C GLN A 487 -13.92 -20.72 -34.58
N PRO A 488 -14.89 -21.42 -35.20
CA PRO A 488 -15.73 -22.35 -34.48
C PRO A 488 -14.84 -23.40 -33.78
N PRO A 489 -15.12 -23.74 -32.50
CA PRO A 489 -14.30 -24.69 -31.79
C PRO A 489 -14.30 -26.03 -32.54
N VAL A 490 -13.11 -26.59 -32.76
CA VAL A 490 -12.94 -27.88 -33.45
C VAL A 490 -12.86 -28.98 -32.40
N ILE A 491 -13.59 -30.07 -32.60
CA ILE A 491 -13.57 -31.23 -31.69
C ILE A 491 -12.21 -31.91 -31.78
N GLN A 492 -11.41 -31.79 -30.71
CA GLN A 492 -10.06 -32.34 -30.61
C GLN A 492 -9.93 -33.33 -29.44
N VAL A 493 -8.80 -34.04 -29.34
CA VAL A 493 -8.48 -34.91 -28.20
C VAL A 493 -8.64 -34.14 -26.86
N GLY A 494 -9.36 -34.73 -25.92
CA GLY A 494 -9.76 -34.13 -24.64
C GLY A 494 -11.07 -33.33 -24.68
N SER A 495 -11.67 -33.13 -25.85
CA SER A 495 -12.96 -32.44 -25.96
C SER A 495 -14.08 -33.28 -25.36
N ILE A 496 -14.94 -32.63 -24.57
CA ILE A 496 -16.16 -33.26 -24.06
C ILE A 496 -17.27 -33.09 -25.09
N VAL A 497 -17.77 -34.21 -25.59
CA VAL A 497 -18.70 -34.28 -26.70
C VAL A 497 -20.00 -34.98 -26.34
N ALA A 498 -21.03 -34.69 -27.12
CA ALA A 498 -22.32 -35.37 -27.15
C ALA A 498 -22.66 -35.70 -28.61
N TYR A 499 -23.65 -36.56 -28.82
CA TYR A 499 -24.19 -36.82 -30.16
C TYR A 499 -24.79 -35.54 -30.75
N ALA A 500 -24.56 -35.31 -32.05
CA ALA A 500 -25.14 -34.18 -32.81
C ALA A 500 -26.56 -34.45 -33.35
N ASP A 501 -27.09 -35.66 -33.15
CA ASP A 501 -28.42 -36.07 -33.63
C ASP A 501 -29.55 -35.20 -33.01
N PRO A 502 -30.55 -34.77 -33.81
CA PRO A 502 -31.77 -34.09 -33.32
C PRO A 502 -32.50 -34.76 -32.14
N TYR A 503 -32.34 -36.06 -31.89
CA TYR A 503 -32.93 -36.76 -30.75
C TYR A 503 -32.14 -36.66 -29.44
N TYR A 504 -31.08 -35.83 -29.37
CA TYR A 504 -30.18 -35.74 -28.21
C TYR A 504 -30.85 -35.49 -26.85
N THR A 505 -32.05 -34.89 -26.83
CA THR A 505 -32.80 -34.65 -25.58
C THR A 505 -33.23 -35.95 -24.90
N LEU A 506 -33.21 -37.09 -25.61
CA LEU A 506 -33.60 -38.39 -25.09
C LEU A 506 -32.45 -39.12 -24.38
N TYR A 507 -31.19 -38.75 -24.64
CA TYR A 507 -30.02 -39.42 -24.08
C TYR A 507 -28.92 -38.41 -23.76
N ASN A 508 -28.75 -38.10 -22.47
CA ASN A 508 -27.70 -37.20 -21.98
C ASN A 508 -26.36 -37.96 -21.90
N ALA A 509 -25.83 -38.35 -23.07
CA ALA A 509 -24.58 -39.07 -23.17
C ALA A 509 -23.42 -38.06 -23.21
N ARG A 510 -22.60 -38.06 -22.15
CA ARG A 510 -21.33 -37.35 -22.09
C ARG A 510 -20.20 -38.28 -22.52
N GLY A 511 -19.36 -37.82 -23.43
CA GLY A 511 -18.19 -38.55 -23.92
C GLY A 511 -16.97 -37.65 -23.99
N GLU A 512 -15.80 -38.27 -24.01
CA GLU A 512 -14.50 -37.58 -24.13
C GLU A 512 -13.76 -38.14 -25.35
N VAL A 513 -13.23 -37.25 -26.19
CA VAL A 513 -12.40 -37.65 -27.32
C VAL A 513 -11.03 -38.10 -26.80
N VAL A 514 -10.64 -39.34 -27.06
CA VAL A 514 -9.41 -39.93 -26.52
C VAL A 514 -8.29 -39.99 -27.57
N GLU A 515 -8.64 -40.03 -28.85
CA GLU A 515 -7.66 -40.18 -29.93
C GLU A 515 -8.18 -39.55 -31.23
N GLU A 516 -7.30 -38.95 -32.01
CA GLU A 516 -7.58 -38.46 -33.36
C GLU A 516 -7.09 -39.50 -34.38
N LEU A 517 -7.99 -39.97 -35.25
CA LEU A 517 -7.69 -40.99 -36.26
C LEU A 517 -7.49 -40.39 -37.66
N GLY A 518 -7.81 -39.10 -37.86
CA GLY A 518 -7.65 -38.36 -39.11
C GLY A 518 -8.22 -36.95 -39.01
N GLU A 519 -8.25 -36.21 -40.13
CA GLU A 519 -8.72 -34.81 -40.17
C GLU A 519 -10.19 -34.65 -39.71
N ASP A 520 -11.04 -35.64 -40.00
CA ASP A 520 -12.48 -35.61 -39.71
C ASP A 520 -12.94 -36.70 -38.71
N GLU A 521 -12.03 -37.53 -38.21
CA GLU A 521 -12.40 -38.73 -37.44
C GLU A 521 -11.74 -38.78 -36.08
N VAL A 522 -12.56 -39.06 -35.08
CA VAL A 522 -12.17 -39.06 -33.68
C VAL A 522 -12.67 -40.30 -32.96
N LEU A 523 -11.95 -40.74 -31.95
CA LEU A 523 -12.27 -41.90 -31.13
C LEU A 523 -12.79 -41.40 -29.78
N VAL A 524 -14.05 -41.66 -29.47
CA VAL A 524 -14.73 -41.16 -28.26
C VAL A 524 -14.91 -42.29 -27.24
N ALA A 525 -14.55 -42.00 -25.99
CA ALA A 525 -14.90 -42.82 -24.84
C ALA A 525 -16.14 -42.21 -24.15
N TRP A 526 -17.22 -42.96 -24.12
CA TRP A 526 -18.47 -42.51 -23.51
C TRP A 526 -18.51 -42.86 -22.01
N ASP A 527 -19.01 -41.94 -21.19
CA ASP A 527 -19.08 -42.13 -19.74
C ASP A 527 -19.94 -43.35 -19.34
N HIS A 528 -21.01 -43.62 -20.09
CA HIS A 528 -21.89 -44.77 -19.85
C HIS A 528 -21.25 -46.13 -20.23
N TRP A 529 -20.11 -46.12 -20.93
CA TRP A 529 -19.31 -47.32 -21.24
C TRP A 529 -17.94 -47.31 -20.57
N LYS A 530 -17.71 -46.39 -19.62
CA LYS A 530 -16.41 -46.23 -18.93
C LYS A 530 -15.94 -47.52 -18.23
N ASN A 531 -16.87 -48.33 -17.72
CA ASN A 531 -16.59 -49.61 -17.08
C ASN A 531 -16.27 -50.74 -18.07
N GLU A 532 -16.65 -50.60 -19.34
CA GLU A 532 -16.43 -51.60 -20.39
C GLU A 532 -15.16 -51.30 -21.22
N GLY A 533 -14.52 -50.15 -21.00
CA GLY A 533 -13.33 -49.72 -21.75
C GLY A 533 -13.57 -49.52 -23.25
N ARG A 534 -14.84 -49.46 -23.69
CA ARG A 534 -15.20 -49.33 -25.09
C ARG A 534 -14.96 -47.91 -25.59
N LYS A 535 -14.29 -47.82 -26.74
CA LYS A 535 -14.07 -46.59 -27.48
C LYS A 535 -14.62 -46.76 -28.89
N ILE A 536 -15.34 -45.77 -29.39
CA ILE A 536 -16.01 -45.85 -30.69
C ILE A 536 -15.53 -44.69 -31.57
N ARG A 537 -15.31 -44.99 -32.85
CA ARG A 537 -14.95 -44.01 -33.89
C ARG A 537 -16.19 -43.26 -34.37
N TYR A 538 -16.07 -41.94 -34.48
CA TYR A 538 -17.08 -41.03 -35.00
C TYR A 538 -16.46 -40.02 -35.95
N PHE A 539 -17.27 -39.50 -36.87
CA PHE A 539 -16.91 -38.30 -37.61
C PHE A 539 -17.19 -37.05 -36.76
N ARG A 540 -16.37 -36.00 -36.92
CA ARG A 540 -16.50 -34.75 -36.16
C ARG A 540 -17.87 -34.07 -36.36
N ASN A 541 -18.52 -34.28 -37.50
CA ASN A 541 -19.86 -33.77 -37.80
C ASN A 541 -21.01 -34.56 -37.13
N GLU A 542 -20.75 -35.77 -36.63
CA GLU A 542 -21.70 -36.59 -35.86
C GLU A 542 -21.70 -36.22 -34.37
N LEU A 543 -20.78 -35.34 -33.97
CA LEU A 543 -20.54 -34.92 -32.60
C LEU A 543 -20.72 -33.41 -32.45
N ARG A 544 -21.04 -33.00 -31.23
CA ARG A 544 -21.08 -31.59 -30.82
C ARG A 544 -20.47 -31.45 -29.43
N PHE A 545 -20.06 -30.25 -29.04
CA PHE A 545 -19.63 -30.02 -27.67
C PHE A 545 -20.76 -30.27 -26.68
N TRP A 546 -20.43 -30.97 -25.59
CA TRP A 546 -21.37 -31.20 -24.50
C TRP A 546 -21.71 -29.88 -23.82
N GLN A 547 -22.98 -29.49 -23.88
CA GLN A 547 -23.53 -28.37 -23.13
C GLN A 547 -24.23 -29.00 -21.92
N GLY A 548 -23.71 -28.78 -20.72
CA GLY A 548 -24.19 -29.47 -19.52
C GLY A 548 -25.66 -29.24 -19.18
N GLU A 549 -26.15 -29.89 -18.12
CA GLU A 549 -27.56 -29.91 -17.70
C GLU A 549 -28.19 -28.57 -17.32
N ASN A 550 -27.49 -27.44 -17.47
CA ASN A 550 -28.05 -26.11 -17.25
C ASN A 550 -27.73 -25.18 -18.43
N LYS A 551 -28.65 -25.11 -19.38
CA LYS A 551 -28.96 -23.93 -20.19
C LYS A 551 -30.46 -23.71 -20.21
#